data_AF-A0A1F9D7U3-F1
#
_entry.id   AF-A0A1F9D7U3-F1
#
_cell.length_a   1.000
_cell.length_b   1.000
_cell.length_c   1.000
_cell.angle_alpha   90.00
_cell.angle_beta   90.00
_cell.angle_gamma   90.00
#
_symmetry.space_group_name_H-M   'P 1'
#
loop_
_entity.id
_entity.type
_entity.pdbx_description
1 polymer ?
#
loop_
_entity_poly.entity_id
_entity_poly.type
_entity_poly.pdbx_seq_one_letter_code
_entity_poly.pdbx_strand_id
1 'polypeptide(L)'
;MIRTIRSLEGFSLMEVLIGLILLAIGLLAIASMQVTSVRGSFFSANLMQAIFLGQDGLETLKSLSLPGGNWPASLSEGQHNFGQTPADASSAIPGTNFTRVYTVTQHSTLHAARIIRIAVNWTDRTSHTVSYTTTRTNLQ
;
A
#
# COMPACT_ATOMS: atom_id res chain seq x y z
N MET A 1 38.23 -52.42 43.57
CA MET A 1 38.02 -51.15 42.85
C MET A 1 37.28 -51.47 41.55
N ILE A 2 35.97 -51.26 41.49
CA ILE A 2 35.15 -51.64 40.33
C ILE A 2 35.07 -50.43 39.39
N ARG A 3 35.61 -50.57 38.18
CA ARG A 3 35.50 -49.57 37.11
C ARG A 3 34.21 -49.85 36.34
N THR A 4 33.23 -48.97 36.45
CA THR A 4 32.04 -48.96 35.61
C THR A 4 32.42 -48.47 34.21
N ILE A 5 32.31 -49.35 33.22
CA ILE A 5 32.48 -48.99 31.81
C ILE A 5 31.23 -48.21 31.38
N ARG A 6 31.44 -46.99 30.89
CA ARG A 6 30.36 -46.12 30.38
C ARG A 6 29.97 -46.60 28.98
N SER A 7 28.71 -46.99 28.82
CA SER A 7 28.10 -47.28 27.51
C SER A 7 28.04 -45.98 26.69
N LEU A 8 28.67 -45.97 25.51
CA LEU A 8 28.48 -44.96 24.48
C LEU A 8 27.38 -45.47 23.56
N GLU A 9 26.13 -45.15 23.88
CA GLU A 9 24.99 -45.48 23.03
C GLU A 9 25.07 -44.62 21.76
N GLY A 10 25.23 -45.29 20.61
CA GLY A 10 25.17 -44.63 19.30
C GLY A 10 23.73 -44.29 18.91
N PHE A 11 23.57 -43.29 18.04
CA PHE A 11 22.24 -42.91 17.53
C PHE A 11 21.54 -44.11 16.87
N SER A 12 20.30 -44.37 17.27
CA SER A 12 19.45 -45.36 16.60
C SER A 12 19.06 -44.85 15.21
N LEU A 13 19.04 -45.72 14.21
CA LEU A 13 18.55 -45.39 12.85
C LEU A 13 17.14 -44.79 12.90
N MET A 14 16.32 -45.28 13.83
CA MET A 14 14.95 -44.81 14.01
C MET A 14 14.90 -43.39 14.58
N GLU A 15 15.87 -43.01 15.40
CA GLU A 15 15.97 -41.64 15.93
C GLU A 15 16.35 -40.64 14.86
N VAL A 16 17.27 -41.02 13.96
CA VAL A 16 17.60 -40.20 12.78
C VAL A 16 16.38 -40.08 11.85
N LEU A 17 15.62 -41.17 11.63
CA LEU A 17 14.43 -41.14 10.80
C LEU A 17 13.34 -40.21 11.39
N ILE A 18 13.09 -40.29 12.69
CA ILE A 18 12.15 -39.41 13.39
C ILE A 18 12.64 -37.96 13.32
N GLY A 19 13.94 -37.72 13.52
CA GLY A 19 14.55 -36.39 13.38
C GLY A 19 14.37 -35.79 11.99
N LEU A 20 14.53 -36.61 10.93
CA LEU A 20 14.30 -36.18 9.55
C LEU A 20 12.83 -35.86 9.27
N ILE A 21 11.88 -36.63 9.83
CA ILE A 21 10.44 -36.34 9.70
C ILE A 21 10.09 -35.01 10.38
N LEU A 22 10.57 -34.81 11.62
CA LEU A 22 10.35 -33.57 12.35
C LEU A 22 10.99 -32.36 11.62
N LEU A 23 12.18 -32.54 11.06
CA LEU A 23 12.85 -31.53 10.24
C LEU A 23 12.02 -31.19 9.00
N ALA A 24 11.52 -32.20 8.28
CA ALA A 24 10.71 -32.00 7.08
C ALA A 24 9.41 -31.22 7.38
N ILE A 25 8.73 -31.54 8.48
CA ILE A 25 7.55 -30.80 8.95
C ILE A 25 7.91 -29.35 9.28
N GLY A 26 9.04 -29.13 9.98
CA GLY A 26 9.52 -27.79 10.31
C GLY A 26 9.82 -26.93 9.08
N LEU A 27 10.44 -27.51 8.05
CA LEU A 27 10.73 -26.82 6.79
C LEU A 27 9.46 -26.44 6.02
N LEU A 28 8.45 -27.32 6.00
CA LEU A 28 7.14 -27.00 5.41
C LEU A 28 6.44 -25.85 6.12
N ALA A 29 6.51 -25.83 7.46
CA ALA A 29 5.96 -24.73 8.26
C ALA A 29 6.63 -23.39 7.89
N ILE A 30 7.96 -23.36 7.79
CA ILE A 30 8.72 -22.16 7.41
C ILE A 30 8.38 -21.72 5.98
N ALA A 31 8.24 -22.66 5.04
CA ALA A 31 7.87 -22.35 3.66
C ALA A 31 6.50 -21.65 3.59
N SER A 32 5.51 -22.12 4.37
CA SER A 32 4.19 -21.48 4.45
C SER A 32 4.24 -20.06 5.01
N MET A 33 5.13 -19.81 5.98
CA MET A 33 5.36 -18.49 6.54
C MET A 33 5.96 -17.54 5.51
N GLN A 34 6.95 -18.00 4.73
CA GLN A 34 7.58 -17.17 3.69
C GLN A 34 6.55 -16.65 2.67
N VAL A 35 5.60 -17.49 2.26
CA VAL A 35 4.52 -17.07 1.34
C VAL A 35 3.70 -15.92 1.92
N THR A 36 3.38 -15.98 3.21
CA THR A 36 2.61 -14.92 3.89
C THR A 36 3.44 -13.63 4.00
N SER A 37 4.72 -13.73 4.34
CA SER A 37 5.63 -12.58 4.42
C SER A 37 5.75 -11.86 3.08
N VAL A 38 5.98 -12.60 1.99
CA VAL A 38 6.07 -12.03 0.64
C VAL A 38 4.78 -11.31 0.25
N ARG A 39 3.62 -11.90 0.53
CA ARG A 39 2.31 -11.26 0.27
C ARG A 39 2.15 -9.96 1.06
N GLY A 40 2.54 -9.97 2.33
CA GLY A 40 2.54 -8.77 3.18
C GLY A 40 3.41 -7.67 2.58
N SER A 41 4.62 -8.01 2.12
CA SER A 41 5.54 -7.05 1.49
C SER A 41 4.94 -6.40 0.23
N PHE A 42 4.33 -7.18 -0.67
CA PHE A 42 3.67 -6.63 -1.87
C PHE A 42 2.50 -5.70 -1.51
N PHE A 43 1.66 -6.09 -0.56
CA PHE A 43 0.55 -5.25 -0.10
C PHE A 43 1.06 -3.93 0.49
N SER A 44 2.05 -3.99 1.39
CA SER A 44 2.62 -2.79 2.00
C SER A 44 3.26 -1.87 0.97
N ALA A 45 3.95 -2.43 -0.03
CA ALA A 45 4.55 -1.64 -1.11
C ALA A 45 3.47 -0.93 -1.97
N ASN A 46 2.40 -1.65 -2.35
CA ASN A 46 1.27 -1.05 -3.06
C ASN A 46 0.59 0.05 -2.23
N LEU A 47 0.42 -0.17 -0.93
CA LEU A 47 -0.18 0.80 -0.02
C LEU A 47 0.67 2.06 0.10
N MET A 48 1.98 1.93 0.31
CA MET A 48 2.90 3.08 0.37
C MET A 48 2.86 3.88 -0.92
N GLN A 49 2.82 3.21 -2.08
CA GLN A 49 2.70 3.85 -3.37
C GLN A 49 1.37 4.62 -3.50
N ALA A 50 0.25 4.02 -3.09
CA ALA A 50 -1.05 4.68 -3.11
C ALA A 50 -1.10 5.92 -2.20
N ILE A 51 -0.48 5.84 -1.02
CA ILE A 51 -0.35 6.96 -0.07
C ILE A 51 0.45 8.09 -0.72
N PHE A 52 1.63 7.77 -1.27
CA PHE A 52 2.49 8.74 -1.96
C PHE A 52 1.75 9.44 -3.10
N LEU A 53 1.10 8.66 -3.97
CA LEU A 53 0.32 9.17 -5.10
C LEU A 53 -0.86 10.07 -4.67
N GLY A 54 -1.49 9.74 -3.54
CA GLY A 54 -2.60 10.52 -2.99
C GLY A 54 -2.12 11.82 -2.35
N GLN A 55 -0.98 11.80 -1.66
CA GLN A 55 -0.35 12.98 -1.08
C GLN A 55 0.16 13.93 -2.16
N ASP A 56 0.88 13.41 -3.16
CA ASP A 56 1.36 14.17 -4.32
C ASP A 56 0.21 14.87 -5.07
N GLY A 57 -0.89 14.14 -5.32
CA GLY A 57 -2.08 14.74 -5.92
C GLY A 57 -2.68 15.86 -5.06
N LEU A 58 -2.70 15.67 -3.74
CA LEU A 58 -3.22 16.64 -2.79
C LEU A 58 -2.36 17.90 -2.74
N GLU A 59 -1.04 17.75 -2.73
CA GLU A 59 -0.07 18.84 -2.77
C GLU A 59 -0.15 19.60 -4.08
N THR A 60 -0.28 18.91 -5.22
CA THR A 60 -0.47 19.53 -6.54
C THR A 60 -1.74 20.38 -6.58
N LEU A 61 -2.86 19.88 -6.04
CA LEU A 61 -4.11 20.66 -5.99
C LEU A 61 -4.05 21.82 -4.98
N LYS A 62 -3.22 21.72 -3.94
CA LYS A 62 -2.97 22.81 -2.99
C LYS A 62 -2.04 23.88 -3.56
N SER A 63 -1.01 23.49 -4.30
CA SER A 63 0.01 24.39 -4.85
C SER A 63 -0.49 25.17 -6.07
N LEU A 64 -1.57 24.71 -6.71
CA LEU A 64 -2.16 25.38 -7.87
C LEU A 64 -2.51 26.84 -7.52
N SER A 65 -2.00 27.81 -8.29
CA SER A 65 -2.23 29.23 -7.97
C SER A 65 -3.69 29.64 -8.21
N LEU A 66 -4.15 30.65 -7.46
CA LEU A 66 -5.48 31.26 -7.60
C LEU A 66 -5.32 32.67 -8.19
N PRO A 67 -5.08 32.81 -9.50
CA PRO A 67 -4.88 34.12 -10.11
C PRO A 67 -6.15 34.97 -9.94
N GLY A 68 -6.02 36.12 -9.26
CA GLY A 68 -7.13 37.03 -8.99
C GLY A 68 -8.22 36.45 -8.08
N GLY A 69 -7.94 35.40 -7.31
CA GLY A 69 -8.94 34.72 -6.47
C GLY A 69 -10.01 34.01 -7.27
N ASN A 70 -9.72 33.55 -8.49
CA ASN A 70 -10.62 32.68 -9.24
C ASN A 70 -10.18 31.22 -9.12
N TRP A 71 -11.16 30.31 -9.06
CA TRP A 71 -10.88 28.88 -9.06
C TRP A 71 -10.49 28.42 -10.48
N PRO A 72 -9.34 27.74 -10.65
CA PRO A 72 -8.94 27.16 -11.92
C PRO A 72 -9.87 26.00 -12.32
N ALA A 73 -9.92 25.64 -13.60
CA ALA A 73 -10.76 24.56 -14.12
C ALA A 73 -10.52 23.21 -13.42
N SER A 74 -9.26 22.93 -13.02
CA SER A 74 -8.91 21.74 -12.25
C SER A 74 -9.51 21.70 -10.83
N LEU A 75 -10.02 22.83 -10.32
CA LEU A 75 -10.70 22.96 -9.03
C LEU A 75 -12.17 23.37 -9.18
N SER A 76 -12.75 23.20 -10.38
CA SER A 76 -14.18 23.37 -10.57
C SER A 76 -14.95 22.25 -9.86
N GLU A 77 -16.17 22.52 -9.44
CA GLU A 77 -17.01 21.48 -8.83
C GLU A 77 -17.25 20.31 -9.78
N GLY A 78 -17.22 19.10 -9.24
CA GLY A 78 -17.38 17.86 -10.00
C GLY A 78 -16.26 16.86 -9.79
N GLN A 79 -16.32 15.79 -10.59
CA GLN A 79 -15.31 14.73 -10.60
C GLN A 79 -14.27 15.00 -11.68
N HIS A 80 -13.01 14.82 -11.31
CA HIS A 80 -11.85 15.03 -12.16
C HIS A 80 -10.91 13.82 -12.03
N ASN A 81 -10.18 13.53 -13.09
CA ASN A 81 -9.17 12.48 -13.09
C ASN A 81 -7.80 13.15 -13.10
N PHE A 82 -6.88 12.67 -12.26
CA PHE A 82 -5.47 12.97 -12.47
C PHE A 82 -5.01 12.25 -13.75
N GLY A 83 -4.15 12.90 -14.53
CA GLY A 83 -3.88 12.60 -15.93
C GLY A 83 -3.82 11.12 -16.29
N GLN A 84 -4.42 10.77 -17.42
CA GLN A 84 -4.20 9.49 -18.11
C GLN A 84 -2.90 9.54 -18.93
N THR A 85 -1.83 10.13 -18.41
CA THR A 85 -0.54 10.08 -19.13
C THR A 85 0.28 8.89 -18.64
N PRO A 86 1.05 8.21 -19.51
CA PRO A 86 1.95 7.13 -19.12
C PRO A 86 3.00 7.52 -18.06
N ALA A 87 3.18 8.83 -17.80
CA ALA A 87 4.01 9.37 -16.72
C ALA A 87 3.27 9.47 -15.37
N ASP A 88 1.93 9.59 -15.37
CA ASP A 88 1.11 9.42 -14.16
C ASP A 88 0.85 7.93 -13.83
N ALA A 89 1.14 7.05 -14.80
CA ALA A 89 1.24 5.61 -14.62
C ALA A 89 2.58 5.17 -13.99
N SER A 90 3.52 6.09 -13.73
CA SER A 90 4.83 5.71 -13.20
C SER A 90 4.87 5.71 -11.68
N SER A 91 4.58 4.55 -11.11
CA SER A 91 5.53 3.81 -10.26
C SER A 91 4.89 2.44 -10.00
N ALA A 92 4.59 1.75 -11.11
CA ALA A 92 4.06 0.42 -11.04
C ALA A 92 5.15 -0.48 -10.47
N ILE A 93 4.95 -0.92 -9.22
CA ILE A 93 5.34 -2.28 -8.87
C ILE A 93 4.84 -3.15 -10.04
N PRO A 94 5.71 -3.87 -10.76
CA PRO A 94 5.33 -4.59 -11.96
C PRO A 94 4.07 -5.43 -11.71
N GLY A 95 2.99 -5.12 -12.43
CA GLY A 95 1.71 -5.83 -12.32
C GLY A 95 0.57 -5.10 -11.61
N THR A 96 0.78 -3.93 -11.00
CA THR A 96 -0.31 -3.15 -10.35
C THR A 96 -0.54 -1.80 -11.03
N ASN A 97 -1.78 -1.53 -11.46
CA ASN A 97 -2.19 -0.22 -11.98
C ASN A 97 -2.87 0.60 -10.89
N PHE A 98 -2.46 1.86 -10.74
CA PHE A 98 -3.07 2.83 -9.81
C PHE A 98 -3.91 3.83 -10.60
N THR A 99 -5.14 4.07 -10.14
CA THR A 99 -6.05 5.07 -10.71
C THR A 99 -6.34 6.15 -9.67
N ARG A 100 -6.06 7.40 -10.03
CA ARG A 100 -6.29 8.57 -9.17
C ARG A 100 -7.49 9.38 -9.68
N VAL A 101 -8.47 9.57 -8.81
CA VAL A 101 -9.67 10.37 -9.08
C VAL A 101 -9.82 11.38 -7.95
N TYR A 102 -10.29 12.58 -8.24
CA TYR A 102 -10.63 13.54 -7.22
C TYR A 102 -11.96 14.22 -7.50
N THR A 103 -12.64 14.61 -6.44
CA THR A 103 -13.92 15.31 -6.50
C THR A 103 -13.80 16.62 -5.75
N VAL A 104 -14.28 17.68 -6.35
CA VAL A 104 -14.35 19.00 -5.72
C VAL A 104 -15.80 19.35 -5.47
N THR A 105 -16.12 19.70 -4.24
CA THR A 105 -17.46 20.12 -3.83
C THR A 105 -17.39 21.46 -3.11
N GLN A 106 -18.40 22.31 -3.30
CA GLN A 106 -18.50 23.54 -2.52
C GLN A 106 -18.72 23.26 -1.04
N HIS A 107 -18.10 24.08 -0.18
CA HIS A 107 -18.37 24.04 1.26
C HIS A 107 -19.73 24.66 1.55
N SER A 108 -20.55 24.00 2.37
CA SER A 108 -21.96 24.36 2.60
C SER A 108 -22.17 25.75 3.21
N THR A 109 -21.24 26.20 4.06
CA THR A 109 -21.35 27.49 4.77
C THR A 109 -20.32 28.54 4.33
N LEU A 110 -19.25 28.11 3.65
CA LEU A 110 -18.14 28.97 3.26
C LEU A 110 -18.05 28.99 1.73
N HIS A 111 -18.71 29.96 1.10
CA HIS A 111 -18.77 30.07 -0.35
C HIS A 111 -17.39 30.26 -1.00
N ALA A 112 -16.45 30.85 -0.25
CA ALA A 112 -15.05 31.00 -0.62
C ALA A 112 -14.21 29.74 -0.39
N ALA A 113 -14.81 28.61 0.03
CA ALA A 113 -14.12 27.36 0.28
C ALA A 113 -14.61 26.24 -0.64
N ARG A 114 -13.68 25.35 -0.98
CA ARG A 114 -13.91 24.11 -1.73
C ARG A 114 -13.33 22.94 -0.94
N ILE A 115 -14.07 21.85 -0.90
CA ILE A 115 -13.65 20.58 -0.32
C ILE A 115 -13.15 19.72 -1.48
N ILE A 116 -11.92 19.28 -1.40
CA ILE A 116 -11.25 18.43 -2.38
C ILE A 116 -11.08 17.07 -1.74
N ARG A 117 -11.64 16.04 -2.36
CA ARG A 117 -11.46 14.64 -1.95
C ARG A 117 -10.73 13.90 -3.05
N ILE A 118 -9.60 13.29 -2.73
CA ILE A 118 -8.80 12.47 -3.64
C ILE A 118 -8.98 11.01 -3.24
N ALA A 119 -9.14 10.14 -4.23
CA ALA A 119 -9.21 8.71 -4.09
C ALA A 119 -8.19 8.05 -5.04
N VAL A 120 -7.31 7.23 -4.46
CA VAL A 120 -6.37 6.39 -5.19
C VAL A 120 -6.85 4.96 -5.09
N ASN A 121 -7.05 4.33 -6.24
CA ASN A 121 -7.58 2.99 -6.38
C ASN A 121 -6.53 2.08 -7.01
N TRP A 122 -6.37 0.88 -6.49
CA TRP A 122 -5.58 -0.18 -7.13
C TRP A 122 -6.25 -1.52 -6.93
N THR A 123 -5.90 -2.49 -7.77
CA THR A 123 -6.46 -3.83 -7.71
C THR A 123 -5.33 -4.83 -7.62
N ASP A 124 -5.38 -5.70 -6.60
CA ASP A 124 -4.55 -6.89 -6.49
C ASP A 124 -5.38 -8.16 -6.73
N ARG A 125 -5.83 -8.87 -5.68
CA ARG A 125 -6.97 -9.80 -5.71
C ARG A 125 -8.29 -9.11 -5.38
N THR A 126 -8.22 -7.99 -4.67
CA THR A 126 -9.37 -7.17 -4.27
C THR A 126 -9.14 -5.72 -4.66
N SER A 127 -10.23 -4.97 -4.81
CA SER A 127 -10.12 -3.53 -5.03
C SER A 127 -9.80 -2.85 -3.70
N HIS A 128 -8.77 -2.02 -3.71
CA HIS A 128 -8.36 -1.21 -2.57
C HIS A 128 -8.41 0.27 -2.93
N THR A 129 -8.82 1.08 -1.95
CA THR A 129 -8.94 2.52 -2.12
C THR A 129 -8.38 3.23 -0.90
N VAL A 130 -7.53 4.22 -1.13
CA VAL A 130 -7.08 5.18 -0.11
C VAL A 130 -7.64 6.55 -0.49
N SER A 131 -8.24 7.25 0.46
CA SER A 131 -8.81 8.57 0.21
C SER A 131 -8.34 9.63 1.19
N TYR A 132 -8.08 10.82 0.67
CA TYR A 132 -7.72 12.01 1.42
C TYR A 132 -8.72 13.12 1.17
N THR A 133 -9.02 13.92 2.19
CA THR A 133 -9.89 15.08 2.08
C THR A 133 -9.16 16.31 2.58
N THR A 134 -9.25 17.41 1.84
CA THR A 134 -8.73 18.70 2.26
C THR A 134 -9.72 19.81 1.91
N THR A 135 -9.84 20.78 2.79
CA THR A 135 -10.59 22.01 2.51
C THR A 135 -9.61 23.09 2.10
N ARG A 136 -9.85 23.70 0.95
CA ARG A 136 -9.09 24.84 0.46
C ARG A 136 -9.99 26.07 0.49
N THR A 137 -9.52 27.13 1.13
CA THR A 137 -10.16 28.44 1.11
C THR A 137 -9.46 29.34 0.11
N ASN A 138 -10.23 30.23 -0.48
CA ASN A 138 -9.76 31.31 -1.33
C ASN A 138 -9.97 32.60 -0.55
N LEU A 139 -8.97 32.96 0.25
CA LEU A 139 -8.96 34.23 0.98
C LEU A 139 -8.29 35.25 0.06
N GLN A 140 -9.07 36.23 -0.39
CA GLN A 140 -8.58 37.46 -1.02
C GLN A 140 -7.95 38.36 0.05
#